data_AF-A0A0B1RZW6-F1
#
_entry.id   AF-A0A0B1RZW6-F1
#
_cell.length_a   1.000
_cell.length_b   1.000
_cell.length_c   1.000
_cell.angle_alpha   90.00
_cell.angle_beta   90.00
_cell.angle_gamma   90.00
#
_symmetry.space_group_name_H-M   'P 1'
#
loop_
_entity.id
_entity.type
_entity.pdbx_description
1 polymer ?
#
loop_
_entity_poly.entity_id
_entity_poly.type
_entity_poly.pdbx_seq_one_letter_code
_entity_poly.pdbx_strand_id
1 'polypeptide(L)'
;RSTANASNLRRWKNPDVHIIAIDSIGSAQFIRALPRTVNFLLHGMDAVEFRKLNKVGANTRPNAFPLLLGKTTETVDRSAMNLEEIKPDFSEQQFCRTYLDNELYIPKEYLDAGYMVIRAFKPFPDFVRCSKLVNIPCLLK
;
A
#
# COMPACT_ATOMS: atom_id res chain seq x y z
N ARG A 1 1.75 30.76 11.91
CA ARG A 1 3.14 30.39 11.57
C ARG A 1 3.51 29.19 12.44
N SER A 2 3.18 27.97 12.03
CA SER A 2 3.53 26.76 12.77
C SER A 2 4.97 26.40 12.44
N THR A 3 5.83 26.44 13.44
CA THR A 3 7.17 25.87 13.40
C THR A 3 7.04 24.38 13.17
N ALA A 4 7.19 23.93 11.93
CA ALA A 4 7.47 22.53 11.65
C ALA A 4 8.83 22.24 12.28
N ASN A 5 8.83 21.64 13.48
CA ASN A 5 10.02 21.02 14.03
C ASN A 5 10.47 19.99 13.01
N ALA A 6 11.52 20.32 12.25
CA ALA A 6 12.16 19.39 11.34
C ALA A 6 12.53 18.14 12.16
N SER A 7 11.96 17.01 11.79
CA SER A 7 12.24 15.76 12.48
C SER A 7 13.74 15.49 12.39
N ASN A 8 14.36 15.30 13.56
CA ASN A 8 15.80 15.17 13.72
C ASN A 8 16.23 13.71 13.39
N LEU A 9 15.71 13.17 12.28
CA LEU A 9 16.00 11.82 11.83
C LEU A 9 17.32 11.81 11.07
N ARG A 10 18.20 10.88 11.43
CA ARG A 10 19.50 10.76 10.76
C ARG A 10 19.36 9.80 9.57
N ARG A 11 19.60 10.28 8.36
CA ARG A 11 19.43 9.52 7.09
C ARG A 11 20.06 8.13 7.08
N TRP A 12 21.25 7.96 7.64
CA TRP A 12 21.94 6.65 7.70
C TRP A 12 21.24 5.61 8.57
N LYS A 13 20.43 6.04 9.55
CA LYS A 13 19.60 5.18 10.40
C LYS A 13 18.15 5.10 9.87
N ASN A 14 17.72 6.11 9.12
CA ASN A 14 16.35 6.34 8.71
C ASN A 14 16.31 6.60 7.19
N PRO A 15 16.32 5.54 6.36
CA PRO A 15 16.29 5.69 4.91
C PRO A 15 14.94 6.23 4.42
N ASP A 16 14.98 6.96 3.31
CA ASP A 16 13.77 7.41 2.62
C ASP A 16 13.10 6.21 1.91
N VAL A 17 11.79 6.10 2.04
CA VAL A 17 11.01 4.99 1.46
C VAL A 17 10.05 5.52 0.42
N HIS A 18 10.15 4.96 -0.80
CA HIS A 18 9.28 5.29 -1.91
C HIS A 18 8.45 4.07 -2.31
N ILE A 19 7.13 4.20 -2.26
CA ILE A 19 6.19 3.18 -2.72
C ILE A 19 5.55 3.67 -4.01
N ILE A 20 5.79 2.96 -5.10
CA ILE A 20 5.20 3.24 -6.42
C ILE A 20 4.22 2.12 -6.73
N ALA A 21 2.94 2.44 -6.74
CA ALA A 21 1.88 1.53 -7.16
C ALA A 21 1.47 1.86 -8.60
N ILE A 22 1.45 0.83 -9.45
CA ILE A 22 1.00 0.95 -10.84
C ILE A 22 -0.29 0.16 -10.98
N ASP A 23 -1.38 0.84 -11.35
CA ASP A 23 -2.69 0.23 -11.48
C ASP A 23 -2.82 -0.54 -12.82
N SER A 24 -3.61 -1.61 -12.79
CA SER A 24 -4.14 -2.32 -13.96
C SER A 24 -3.10 -3.01 -14.85
N ILE A 25 -1.93 -3.34 -14.30
CA ILE A 25 -0.90 -4.11 -14.99
C ILE A 25 -0.54 -5.39 -14.23
N GLY A 26 -0.27 -6.47 -14.98
CA GLY A 26 0.31 -7.71 -14.45
C GLY A 26 1.82 -7.76 -14.67
N SER A 27 2.53 -8.63 -13.93
CA SER A 27 4.00 -8.73 -13.99
C SER A 27 4.52 -8.98 -15.42
N ALA A 28 3.88 -9.88 -16.17
CA ALA A 28 4.26 -10.14 -17.56
C ALA A 28 4.03 -8.94 -18.49
N GLN A 29 2.98 -8.15 -18.25
CA GLN A 29 2.71 -6.92 -19.02
C GLN A 29 3.73 -5.84 -18.67
N PHE A 30 4.08 -5.69 -17.40
CA PHE A 30 5.11 -4.74 -16.96
C PHE A 30 6.45 -5.01 -17.64
N ILE A 31 6.89 -6.27 -17.66
CA ILE A 31 8.16 -6.67 -18.28
C ILE A 31 8.18 -6.37 -19.79
N ARG A 32 7.07 -6.64 -20.49
CA ARG A 32 6.97 -6.40 -21.94
C ARG A 32 6.81 -4.93 -22.30
N ALA A 33 6.02 -4.17 -21.52
CA ALA A 33 5.72 -2.77 -21.82
C ALA A 33 6.84 -1.82 -21.39
N LEU A 34 7.59 -2.15 -20.33
CA LEU A 34 8.60 -1.29 -19.72
C LEU A 34 9.97 -1.96 -19.60
N PRO A 35 10.55 -2.50 -20.70
CA PRO A 35 11.81 -3.25 -20.65
C PRO A 35 12.99 -2.39 -20.21
N ARG A 36 13.01 -1.09 -20.58
CA ARG A 36 14.06 -0.15 -20.14
C ARG A 36 14.02 0.09 -18.64
N THR A 37 12.83 0.26 -18.08
CA THR A 37 12.63 0.44 -16.63
C THR A 37 13.09 -0.80 -15.89
N VAL A 38 12.68 -2.00 -16.32
CA VAL A 38 13.08 -3.27 -15.69
C VAL A 38 14.60 -3.44 -15.71
N ASN A 39 15.24 -3.17 -16.85
CA ASN A 39 16.70 -3.23 -16.95
C ASN A 39 17.40 -2.26 -16.01
N PHE A 40 16.87 -1.04 -15.87
CA PHE A 40 17.39 -0.05 -14.93
C PHE A 40 17.20 -0.46 -13.47
N LEU A 41 16.04 -1.00 -13.10
CA LEU A 41 15.78 -1.50 -11.75
C LEU A 41 16.75 -2.63 -11.39
N LEU A 42 16.87 -3.64 -12.26
CA LEU A 42 17.63 -4.86 -11.96
C LEU A 42 19.15 -4.66 -12.03
N HIS A 43 19.66 -3.94 -13.03
CA HIS A 43 21.11 -3.81 -13.26
C HIS A 43 21.67 -2.45 -12.84
N GLY A 44 20.82 -1.42 -12.70
CA GLY A 44 21.24 -0.08 -12.30
C GLY A 44 21.06 0.21 -10.81
N MET A 45 20.09 -0.42 -10.16
CA MET A 45 19.79 -0.24 -8.74
C MET A 45 19.84 -1.55 -7.94
N ASP A 46 20.29 -2.65 -8.55
CA ASP A 46 20.36 -3.99 -7.95
C ASP A 46 19.04 -4.41 -7.28
N ALA A 47 17.91 -4.08 -7.91
CA ALA A 47 16.59 -4.40 -7.37
C ALA A 47 16.33 -5.91 -7.36
N VAL A 48 15.64 -6.38 -6.32
CA VAL A 48 15.23 -7.78 -6.19
C VAL A 48 13.83 -7.96 -6.80
N GLU A 49 13.72 -8.83 -7.81
CA GLU A 49 12.44 -9.20 -8.41
C GLU A 49 11.75 -10.32 -7.61
N PHE A 50 10.58 -10.03 -7.06
CA PHE A 50 9.72 -11.07 -6.47
C PHE A 50 8.88 -11.76 -7.56
N ARG A 51 9.43 -12.84 -8.11
CA ARG A 51 8.68 -13.68 -9.04
C ARG A 51 7.56 -14.41 -8.33
N LYS A 52 6.41 -14.52 -9.00
CA LYS A 52 5.20 -15.20 -8.48
C LYS A 52 4.57 -14.52 -7.25
N LEU A 53 4.80 -13.22 -7.08
CA LEU A 53 4.02 -12.43 -6.13
C LEU A 53 2.60 -12.27 -6.66
N ASN A 54 1.63 -12.85 -5.97
CA ASN A 54 0.23 -12.82 -6.37
C ASN A 54 -0.50 -11.63 -5.75
N LYS A 55 -1.50 -11.12 -6.49
CA LYS A 55 -2.48 -10.18 -5.96
C LYS A 55 -3.47 -10.91 -5.05
N VAL A 56 -3.97 -10.23 -4.04
CA VAL A 56 -4.95 -10.76 -3.07
C VAL A 56 -6.36 -10.70 -3.65
N GLY A 57 -6.71 -9.60 -4.32
CA GLY A 57 -8.04 -9.39 -4.90
C GLY A 57 -8.00 -8.89 -6.34
N ALA A 58 -9.17 -8.80 -6.97
CA ALA A 58 -9.28 -8.38 -8.36
C ALA A 58 -8.96 -6.89 -8.55
N ASN A 59 -9.43 -6.06 -7.62
CA ASN A 59 -9.42 -4.59 -7.68
C ASN A 59 -8.24 -3.97 -6.90
N THR A 60 -7.98 -2.69 -7.13
CA THR A 60 -6.89 -1.95 -6.44
C THR A 60 -7.07 -1.92 -4.92
N ARG A 61 -8.31 -1.80 -4.45
CA ARG A 61 -8.67 -1.72 -3.03
C ARG A 61 -8.26 -2.96 -2.20
N PRO A 62 -8.73 -4.19 -2.50
CA PRO A 62 -8.36 -5.38 -1.74
C PRO A 62 -6.87 -5.74 -1.84
N ASN A 63 -6.12 -5.11 -2.75
CA ASN A 63 -4.65 -5.23 -2.81
C ASN A 63 -3.94 -4.16 -1.97
N ALA A 64 -4.50 -2.95 -1.88
CA ALA A 64 -3.93 -1.87 -1.07
C ALA A 64 -4.07 -2.11 0.44
N PHE A 65 -5.18 -2.72 0.88
CA PHE A 65 -5.41 -3.05 2.30
C PHE A 65 -4.31 -3.96 2.88
N PRO A 66 -4.05 -5.16 2.33
CA PRO A 66 -3.01 -6.04 2.86
C PRO A 66 -1.60 -5.43 2.72
N LEU A 67 -1.36 -4.60 1.71
CA LEU A 67 -0.08 -3.91 1.55
C LEU A 67 0.16 -2.86 2.66
N LEU A 68 -0.86 -2.08 3.02
CA LEU A 68 -0.70 -0.93 3.93
C LEU A 68 -1.10 -1.21 5.37
N LEU A 69 -1.98 -2.18 5.60
CA LEU A 69 -2.53 -2.56 6.91
C LEU A 69 -2.12 -3.98 7.34
N GLY A 70 -1.60 -4.80 6.42
CA GLY A 70 -1.27 -6.20 6.72
C GLY A 70 -2.49 -7.10 6.97
N LYS A 71 -3.69 -6.66 6.57
CA LYS A 71 -4.97 -7.36 6.77
C LYS A 71 -5.73 -7.53 5.46
N THR A 72 -6.38 -8.67 5.29
CA THR A 72 -7.19 -8.98 4.09
C THR A 72 -8.66 -8.61 4.28
N THR A 73 -9.31 -8.16 3.20
CA THR A 73 -10.74 -7.80 3.18
C THR A 73 -11.58 -8.77 2.34
N GLU A 74 -10.94 -9.55 1.46
CA GLU A 74 -11.57 -10.51 0.57
C GLU A 74 -10.98 -11.89 0.82
N THR A 75 -11.78 -12.93 0.57
CA THR A 75 -11.33 -14.31 0.65
C THR A 75 -10.28 -14.58 -0.42
N VAL A 76 -9.16 -15.21 -0.04
CA VAL A 76 -8.14 -15.62 -1.00
C VAL A 76 -8.49 -17.02 -1.50
N ASP A 77 -8.94 -17.09 -2.75
CA ASP A 77 -9.20 -18.36 -3.43
C ASP A 77 -7.88 -19.07 -3.76
N ARG A 78 -7.74 -20.29 -3.25
CA ARG A 78 -6.59 -21.18 -3.46
C ARG A 78 -7.01 -22.54 -4.01
N SER A 79 -8.26 -22.65 -4.48
CA SER A 79 -8.82 -23.86 -5.07
C SER A 79 -8.00 -24.37 -6.25
N ALA A 80 -7.44 -23.47 -7.06
CA ALA A 80 -6.54 -23.82 -8.18
C ALA A 80 -5.26 -24.57 -7.76
N MET A 81 -4.87 -24.47 -6.48
CA MET A 81 -3.74 -25.20 -5.90
C MET A 81 -4.18 -26.41 -5.05
N ASN A 82 -5.48 -26.75 -5.04
CA ASN A 82 -6.09 -27.73 -4.14
C ASN A 82 -5.85 -27.41 -2.65
N LEU A 83 -5.88 -26.13 -2.27
CA LEU A 83 -5.68 -25.68 -0.90
C LEU A 83 -6.93 -24.98 -0.38
N GLU A 84 -7.10 -24.99 0.94
CA GLU A 84 -8.21 -24.30 1.59
C GLU A 84 -8.12 -22.77 1.39
N GLU A 85 -9.29 -22.16 1.23
CA GLU A 85 -9.46 -20.72 1.13
C GLU A 85 -9.04 -20.01 2.41
N ILE A 86 -8.38 -18.87 2.27
CA ILE A 86 -8.03 -18.02 3.41
C ILE A 86 -9.16 -17.03 3.62
N LYS A 87 -9.80 -17.10 4.79
CA LYS A 87 -10.89 -16.20 5.18
C LYS A 87 -10.36 -14.75 5.35
N PRO A 88 -11.19 -13.74 5.04
CA PRO A 88 -10.82 -12.35 5.25
C PRO A 88 -10.69 -12.02 6.73
N ASP A 89 -9.72 -11.18 7.09
CA ASP A 89 -9.55 -10.67 8.46
C ASP A 89 -10.64 -9.66 8.82
N PHE A 90 -11.04 -8.84 7.84
CA PHE A 90 -12.10 -7.84 8.02
C PHE A 90 -13.36 -8.22 7.26
N SER A 91 -14.49 -8.13 7.97
CA SER A 91 -15.80 -8.11 7.35
C SER A 91 -16.05 -6.78 6.64
N GLU A 92 -16.96 -6.81 5.64
CA GLU A 92 -17.39 -5.60 4.93
C GLU A 92 -17.84 -4.49 5.87
N GLN A 93 -18.58 -4.84 6.92
CA GLN A 93 -19.08 -3.85 7.89
C GLN A 93 -17.95 -3.18 8.67
N GLN A 94 -16.92 -3.93 9.06
CA GLN A 94 -15.77 -3.40 9.77
C GLN A 94 -15.00 -2.43 8.87
N PHE A 95 -14.54 -2.86 7.69
CA PHE A 95 -13.73 -1.97 6.88
C PHE A 95 -14.53 -0.81 6.27
N CYS A 96 -15.85 -0.98 6.01
CA CYS A 96 -16.69 0.05 5.40
C CYS A 96 -17.20 1.12 6.34
N ARG A 97 -17.56 0.73 7.57
CA ARG A 97 -18.38 1.58 8.45
C ARG A 97 -17.65 2.06 9.70
N THR A 98 -16.51 1.46 10.05
CA THR A 98 -15.73 1.88 11.21
C THR A 98 -14.49 2.65 10.79
N TYR A 99 -13.97 3.46 11.73
CA TYR A 99 -12.64 4.05 11.57
C TYR A 99 -11.59 2.99 11.87
N LEU A 100 -10.51 2.94 11.09
CA LEU A 100 -9.39 1.99 11.28
C LEU A 100 -8.20 2.66 11.99
N ASP A 101 -8.47 3.67 12.83
CA ASP A 101 -7.43 4.42 13.55
C ASP A 101 -6.62 3.56 14.53
N ASN A 102 -7.23 2.48 15.02
CA ASN A 102 -6.63 1.53 15.97
C ASN A 102 -5.86 0.40 15.28
N GLU A 103 -5.92 0.31 13.96
CA GLU A 103 -5.22 -0.71 13.19
C GLU A 103 -3.84 -0.20 12.77
N LEU A 104 -2.90 -1.14 12.56
CA LEU A 104 -1.58 -0.84 12.02
C LEU A 104 -1.75 -0.24 10.62
N TYR A 105 -1.23 0.96 10.39
CA TYR A 105 -1.22 1.59 9.06
C TYR A 105 0.16 2.16 8.76
N ILE A 106 0.87 1.56 7.80
CA ILE A 106 2.29 1.87 7.52
C ILE A 106 2.54 3.39 7.42
N PRO A 107 1.77 4.18 6.64
CA PRO A 107 2.03 5.62 6.55
C PRO A 107 1.81 6.39 7.87
N LYS A 108 0.94 5.92 8.76
CA LYS A 108 0.77 6.52 10.10
C LYS A 108 1.96 6.18 10.99
N GLU A 109 2.45 4.94 10.97
CA GLU A 109 3.67 4.55 11.71
C GLU A 109 4.88 5.40 11.31
N TYR A 110 5.05 5.67 10.01
CA TYR A 110 6.12 6.55 9.53
C TYR A 110 5.91 8.00 9.97
N LEU A 111 4.66 8.49 9.97
CA LEU A 111 4.34 9.83 10.46
C LEU A 111 4.66 9.98 11.95
N ASP A 112 4.25 9.01 12.76
CA ASP A 112 4.46 8.98 14.21
C ASP A 112 5.96 8.80 14.55
N ALA A 113 6.71 8.09 13.71
CA ALA A 113 8.17 8.01 13.78
C ALA A 113 8.89 9.31 13.33
N GLY A 114 8.14 10.33 12.88
CA GLY A 114 8.66 11.63 12.48
C GLY A 114 9.03 11.77 11.01
N TYR A 115 8.71 10.80 10.15
CA TYR A 115 8.93 10.97 8.71
C TYR A 115 7.89 11.92 8.10
N MET A 116 8.29 12.64 7.06
CA MET A 116 7.37 13.38 6.22
C MET A 116 6.74 12.44 5.19
N VAL A 117 5.43 12.23 5.29
CA VAL A 117 4.70 11.35 4.38
C VAL A 117 3.97 12.18 3.33
N ILE A 118 4.34 12.00 2.07
CA ILE A 118 3.67 12.63 0.92
C ILE A 118 2.92 11.56 0.14
N ARG A 119 1.64 11.82 -0.16
CA ARG A 119 0.81 10.93 -0.99
C ARG A 119 0.34 11.69 -2.23
N ALA A 120 0.71 11.20 -3.40
CA ALA A 120 0.33 11.75 -4.70
C ALA A 120 -0.78 10.92 -5.38
N PHE A 121 -1.71 10.38 -4.59
CA PHE A 121 -2.84 9.61 -5.09
C PHE A 121 -4.12 10.46 -5.06
N LYS A 122 -4.79 10.59 -6.21
CA LYS A 122 -6.17 11.10 -6.24
C LYS A 122 -7.04 10.07 -5.49
N PRO A 123 -7.68 10.42 -4.38
CA PRO A 123 -8.57 9.48 -3.71
C PRO A 123 -9.66 9.08 -4.71
N PHE A 124 -9.68 7.80 -5.10
CA PHE A 124 -10.81 7.27 -5.84
C PHE A 124 -12.06 7.43 -4.97
N PRO A 125 -13.20 7.89 -5.51
CA PRO A 125 -14.44 8.02 -4.76
C PRO A 125 -14.85 6.71 -4.05
N ASP A 126 -14.51 5.54 -4.61
CA ASP A 126 -14.76 4.23 -3.99
C ASP A 126 -13.81 3.86 -2.84
N PHE A 127 -12.63 4.49 -2.78
CA PHE A 127 -11.76 4.41 -1.60
C PHE A 127 -12.30 5.26 -0.45
N VAL A 128 -13.11 6.28 -0.74
CA VAL A 128 -13.72 7.17 0.27
C VAL A 128 -15.09 6.65 0.73
N ARG A 129 -15.86 5.98 -0.15
CA ARG A 129 -17.25 5.58 0.12
C ARG A 129 -17.43 4.51 1.19
N CYS A 130 -16.41 3.66 1.35
CA CYS A 130 -16.45 2.49 2.22
C CYS A 130 -15.16 2.40 3.05
N SER A 131 -14.53 3.52 3.37
CA SER A 131 -13.29 3.47 4.14
C SER A 131 -13.09 4.80 4.83
N LYS A 132 -13.61 4.90 6.05
CA LYS A 132 -13.21 5.93 7.01
C LYS A 132 -11.80 5.57 7.51
N LEU A 133 -10.84 5.54 6.59
CA LEU A 133 -9.61 4.77 6.76
C LEU A 133 -8.77 5.25 7.92
N VAL A 134 -8.73 6.56 8.16
CA VAL A 134 -8.17 7.16 9.36
C VAL A 134 -8.80 8.56 9.45
N ASN A 135 -8.99 9.12 10.64
CA ASN A 135 -9.32 10.54 10.81
C ASN A 135 -8.09 11.42 10.48
N ILE A 136 -7.62 11.35 9.23
CA ILE A 136 -6.48 12.13 8.74
C ILE A 136 -7.05 13.50 8.40
N PRO A 137 -6.69 14.58 9.10
CA PRO A 137 -6.95 15.91 8.60
C PRO A 137 -6.28 15.97 7.22
N CYS A 138 -7.07 16.15 6.16
CA CYS A 138 -6.58 16.43 4.83
C CYS A 138 -5.64 17.64 4.92
N LEU A 139 -4.34 17.40 5.05
CA LEU A 139 -3.29 18.40 4.97
C LEU A 139 -3.05 18.72 3.49
N LEU A 140 -4.07 19.31 2.89
CA LEU A 140 -3.94 20.26 1.80
C LEU A 140 -4.39 21.60 2.40
N LYS A 141 -3.42 22.34 2.92
CA LYS A 141 -3.50 23.81 2.96
C LYS A 141 -2.70 24.33 1.78
#